data_AF-A0A4W5LJN2-F1
#
_entry.id   AF-A0A4W5LJN2-F1
#
_cell.length_a   1.000
_cell.length_b   1.000
_cell.length_c   1.000
_cell.angle_alpha   90.00
_cell.angle_beta   90.00
_cell.angle_gamma   90.00
#
_symmetry.space_group_name_H-M   'P 1'
#
loop_
_entity.id
_entity.type
_entity.pdbx_description
1 polymer ?
#
loop_
_entity_poly.entity_id
_entity_poly.type
_entity_poly.pdbx_seq_one_letter_code
_entity_poly.pdbx_strand_id
1 'polypeptide(L)'
;MRTGRIPYQLVEVLSCPGGCVSGRGQAEGETGGRVDKALVQQMEEAYSSLTVRLPDTNPGLLILYQDWLEGQDSTHANTLLHTQYTQQTPSQTQTHIQW
;
A
#
# COMPACT_ATOMS: atom_id res chain seq x y z
N MET A 1 -16.83 8.18 11.54
CA MET A 1 -17.32 6.79 11.52
C MET A 1 -18.01 6.40 12.82
N ARG A 2 -17.33 6.36 13.99
CA ARG A 2 -17.94 5.88 15.26
C ARG A 2 -19.21 6.63 15.73
N THR A 3 -19.34 7.91 15.42
CA THR A 3 -20.51 8.75 15.76
C THR A 3 -21.54 8.84 14.64
N GLY A 4 -21.38 8.07 13.54
CA GLY A 4 -22.31 8.02 12.41
C GLY A 4 -22.33 9.25 11.48
N ARG A 5 -21.58 10.31 11.79
CA ARG A 5 -21.64 11.59 11.05
C ARG A 5 -20.85 11.66 9.74
N ILE A 6 -20.20 10.57 9.34
CA ILE A 6 -19.26 10.58 8.22
C ILE A 6 -19.59 9.41 7.28
N PRO A 7 -20.07 9.67 6.05
CA PRO A 7 -20.63 8.66 5.15
C PRO A 7 -19.58 8.07 4.18
N TYR A 8 -18.49 7.48 4.68
CA TYR A 8 -17.49 6.82 3.84
C TYR A 8 -17.79 5.32 3.66
N GLN A 9 -17.63 4.81 2.43
CA GLN A 9 -17.78 3.39 2.08
C GLN A 9 -16.44 2.65 2.06
N LEU A 10 -15.36 3.36 1.76
CA LEU A 10 -13.99 2.85 1.72
C LEU A 10 -13.05 3.87 2.38
N VAL A 11 -12.08 3.38 3.13
CA VAL A 11 -11.10 4.19 3.85
C VAL A 11 -9.73 3.57 3.70
N GLU A 12 -8.80 4.35 3.17
CA GLU A 12 -7.37 4.01 3.13
C GLU A 12 -6.65 4.77 4.25
N VAL A 13 -5.84 4.06 5.04
CA VAL A 13 -5.11 4.63 6.18
C VAL A 13 -3.61 4.49 5.94
N LEU A 14 -2.92 5.61 5.83
CA LEU A 14 -1.47 5.66 5.68
C LEU A 14 -0.81 6.05 7.01
N SER A 15 0.32 5.42 7.32
CA SER A 15 1.06 5.67 8.56
C SER A 15 1.89 6.96 8.51
N CYS A 16 2.40 7.32 7.33
CA CYS A 16 3.23 8.50 7.13
C CYS A 16 2.40 9.64 6.53
N PRO A 17 2.49 10.87 7.07
CA PRO A 17 1.90 12.04 6.44
C PRO A 17 2.47 12.25 5.03
N GLY A 18 1.62 12.26 4.00
CA GLY A 18 2.05 12.32 2.59
C GLY A 18 2.37 10.96 1.96
N GLY A 19 2.09 9.85 2.65
CA GLY A 19 2.20 8.50 2.10
C GLY A 19 3.63 7.96 2.01
N CYS A 20 3.83 6.96 1.16
CA CYS A 20 5.08 6.17 1.11
C CYS A 20 6.32 7.00 0.75
N VAL A 21 6.17 8.04 -0.07
CA VAL A 21 7.25 8.97 -0.46
C VAL A 21 7.76 9.80 0.72
N SER A 22 6.98 9.89 1.80
CA SER A 22 7.36 10.54 3.06
C SER A 22 7.86 9.56 4.12
N GLY A 23 8.09 8.30 3.76
CA GLY A 23 8.53 7.28 4.70
C GLY A 23 9.90 7.60 5.29
N ARG A 24 10.13 7.25 6.56
CA ARG A 24 11.43 7.46 7.23
C ARG A 24 12.62 6.72 6.59
N GLY A 25 12.36 5.75 5.71
CA GLY A 25 13.40 5.04 4.97
C GLY A 25 13.84 5.72 3.67
N GLN A 26 13.25 6.88 3.33
CA GLN A 26 13.64 7.64 2.14
C GLN A 26 14.94 8.40 2.38
N ALA A 27 15.70 8.65 1.32
CA ALA A 27 16.90 9.47 1.40
C ALA A 27 16.54 10.89 1.88
N GLU A 28 17.27 11.41 2.85
CA GLU A 28 17.08 12.78 3.30
C GLU A 28 17.66 13.74 2.26
N GLY A 29 16.79 14.53 1.64
CA GLY A 29 17.20 15.66 0.80
C GLY A 29 17.70 16.85 1.62
N GLU A 30 18.19 17.87 0.92
CA GLU A 30 18.70 19.12 1.51
C GLU A 30 17.65 19.88 2.36
N THR A 31 16.37 19.50 2.24
CA THR A 31 15.22 20.12 2.91
C THR A 31 14.90 19.55 4.30
N GLY A 32 15.79 18.72 4.87
CA GLY A 32 15.70 18.29 6.27
C GLY A 32 14.45 17.47 6.59
N GLY A 33 14.24 16.37 5.85
CA GLY A 33 13.15 15.41 6.08
C GLY A 33 11.77 15.85 5.59
N ARG A 34 11.65 17.00 4.90
CA ARG A 34 10.43 17.38 4.19
C ARG A 34 10.34 16.65 2.86
N VAL A 35 9.12 16.25 2.49
CA VAL A 35 8.82 15.67 1.17
C VAL A 35 9.32 16.58 0.07
N ASP A 36 10.13 16.03 -0.83
CA ASP A 36 10.54 16.72 -2.05
C ASP A 36 9.34 16.84 -3.00
N LYS A 37 8.76 18.03 -3.03
CA LYS A 37 7.61 18.34 -3.89
C LYS A 37 7.95 18.20 -5.37
N ALA A 38 9.19 18.48 -5.77
CA ALA A 38 9.60 18.34 -7.16
C ALA A 38 9.65 16.87 -7.57
N LEU A 39 10.10 15.99 -6.67
CA LEU A 39 10.06 14.54 -6.89
C LEU A 39 8.63 14.02 -6.99
N VAL A 40 7.74 14.42 -6.07
CA VAL A 40 6.33 14.01 -6.11
C VAL A 40 5.68 14.45 -7.42
N GLN A 41 5.88 15.71 -7.82
CA GLN A 41 5.36 16.24 -9.08
C GLN A 41 5.86 15.45 -10.29
N GLN A 42 7.16 15.12 -10.34
CA GLN A 42 7.73 14.31 -11.42
C GLN A 42 7.12 12.90 -11.46
N MET A 43 6.89 12.27 -10.30
CA MET A 43 6.24 10.96 -10.22
C MET A 43 4.79 11.01 -10.69
N GLU A 44 4.06 12.05 -10.31
CA GLU A 44 2.67 12.27 -10.73
C GLU A 44 2.56 12.51 -12.24
N GLU A 45 3.46 13.31 -12.81
CA GLU A 45 3.53 13.56 -14.25
C GLU A 45 3.87 12.27 -15.02
N ALA A 46 4.87 11.52 -14.56
CA ALA A 46 5.25 10.25 -15.15
C ALA A 46 4.07 9.25 -15.12
N TYR A 47 3.40 9.12 -13.97
CA TYR A 47 2.26 8.22 -13.82
C TYR A 47 1.08 8.65 -14.70
N SER A 48 0.72 9.94 -14.69
CA SER A 48 -0.41 10.49 -15.45
C SER A 48 -0.19 10.46 -16.96
N SER A 49 1.07 10.39 -17.41
CA SER A 49 1.41 10.22 -18.83
C SER A 49 1.12 8.82 -19.37
N LEU A 50 0.97 7.82 -18.48
CA LEU A 50 0.72 6.45 -18.88
C LEU A 50 -0.73 6.26 -19.32
N THR A 51 -0.93 5.43 -20.34
CA THR A 51 -2.28 5.02 -20.73
C THR A 51 -2.89 4.16 -19.64
N VAL A 52 -4.07 4.56 -19.15
CA VAL A 52 -4.85 3.78 -18.18
C VAL A 52 -5.21 2.42 -18.79
N ARG A 53 -4.90 1.34 -18.07
CA ARG A 53 -5.29 -0.03 -18.44
C ARG A 53 -5.82 -0.74 -17.20
N LEU A 54 -6.88 -1.53 -17.40
CA LEU A 54 -7.41 -2.39 -16.35
C LEU A 54 -6.43 -3.56 -16.14
N PRO A 55 -6.06 -3.90 -14.89
CA PRO A 55 -5.17 -5.03 -14.60
C PRO A 55 -5.64 -6.33 -15.27
N ASP A 56 -6.95 -6.59 -15.31
CA ASP A 56 -7.55 -7.80 -15.85
C ASP A 56 -7.35 -7.98 -17.37
N THR A 57 -6.94 -6.91 -18.07
CA THR A 57 -6.57 -6.98 -19.50
C THR A 57 -5.15 -7.48 -19.74
N ASN A 58 -4.36 -7.65 -18.68
CA ASN A 58 -3.00 -8.16 -18.78
C ASN A 58 -3.01 -9.69 -18.99
N PRO A 59 -2.57 -10.21 -20.15
CA PRO A 59 -2.57 -11.64 -20.42
C PRO A 59 -1.66 -12.42 -19.46
N GLY A 60 -0.59 -11.80 -18.94
CA GLY A 60 0.28 -12.42 -17.96
C GLY A 60 -0.43 -12.65 -16.61
N LEU A 61 -1.34 -11.75 -16.21
CA LEU A 61 -2.16 -11.96 -15.02
C LEU A 61 -3.17 -13.08 -15.24
N LEU A 62 -3.82 -13.14 -16.41
CA LEU A 62 -4.75 -14.22 -16.72
C LEU A 62 -4.07 -15.60 -16.63
N ILE A 63 -2.88 -15.73 -17.21
CA ILE A 63 -2.07 -16.97 -17.15
C ILE A 63 -1.68 -17.28 -15.70
N LEU A 64 -1.18 -16.30 -14.95
CA LEU A 64 -0.83 -16.48 -13.54
C LEU A 64 -2.02 -17.02 -12.73
N TYR A 65 -3.20 -16.42 -12.91
CA TYR A 65 -4.40 -16.84 -12.20
C TYR A 65 -4.89 -18.22 -12.63
N GLN A 66 -4.92 -18.50 -13.94
CA GLN A 66 -5.47 -19.74 -14.47
C GLN A 66 -4.56 -20.95 -14.24
N ASP A 67 -3.25 -20.78 -14.49
CA ASP A 67 -2.32 -21.91 -14.56
C ASP A 67 -1.62 -22.17 -13.22
N TRP A 68 -1.35 -21.12 -12.43
CA TRP A 68 -0.58 -21.25 -11.19
C TRP A 68 -1.40 -21.01 -9.94
N LEU A 69 -2.26 -19.98 -9.91
CA LEU A 69 -3.12 -19.71 -8.77
C LEU A 69 -4.41 -20.54 -8.76
N GLU A 70 -4.68 -21.36 -9.78
CA GLU A 70 -5.87 -22.22 -9.87
C GLU A 70 -7.22 -21.47 -9.86
N GLY A 71 -7.21 -20.20 -10.28
CA GLY A 71 -8.37 -19.31 -10.32
C GLY A 71 -8.33 -18.19 -9.27
N GLN A 72 -9.12 -17.14 -9.50
CA GLN A 72 -9.17 -15.95 -8.63
C GLN A 72 -9.65 -16.25 -7.20
N ASP A 73 -10.65 -17.13 -7.07
CA ASP A 73 -11.28 -17.48 -5.79
C ASP A 73 -10.83 -18.85 -5.25
N SER A 74 -9.70 -19.37 -5.76
CA SER A 74 -9.19 -20.67 -5.34
C SER A 74 -8.67 -20.63 -3.90
N THR A 75 -8.60 -21.79 -3.26
CA THR A 75 -7.95 -21.93 -1.95
C THR A 75 -6.46 -21.58 -2.04
N HIS A 76 -5.81 -21.85 -3.17
CA HIS A 76 -4.40 -21.53 -3.40
C HIS A 76 -4.17 -20.01 -3.43
N ALA A 77 -4.98 -19.27 -4.19
CA ALA A 77 -4.94 -17.81 -4.27
C ALA A 77 -5.21 -17.16 -2.91
N ASN A 78 -6.24 -17.64 -2.19
CA ASN A 78 -6.58 -17.13 -0.87
C ASN A 78 -5.42 -17.33 0.12
N THR A 79 -4.80 -18.51 0.10
CA THR A 79 -3.69 -18.84 1.01
C THR A 79 -2.44 -17.99 0.75
N LEU A 80 -2.15 -17.67 -0.52
CA LEU A 80 -0.92 -16.95 -0.90
C LEU A 80 -1.06 -15.43 -0.86
N LEU A 81 -2.22 -14.89 -1.26
CA LEU A 81 -2.38 -13.47 -1.51
C LEU A 81 -3.16 -12.75 -0.39
N HIS A 82 -3.89 -13.50 0.46
CA HIS A 82 -4.66 -12.91 1.55
C HIS A 82 -3.99 -13.20 2.90
N THR A 83 -4.32 -12.35 3.88
CA THR A 83 -3.83 -12.49 5.26
C THR A 83 -4.96 -12.22 6.24
N GLN A 84 -4.78 -12.66 7.49
CA GLN A 84 -5.73 -12.45 8.57
C GLN A 84 -5.05 -11.67 9.70
N TYR A 85 -5.79 -10.74 10.31
CA TYR A 85 -5.32 -9.95 11.42
C TYR A 85 -5.97 -10.44 12.71
N THR A 86 -5.14 -10.83 13.68
CA THR A 86 -5.58 -11.19 15.02
C THR A 86 -5.25 -10.06 15.98
N GLN A 87 -6.15 -9.79 16.93
CA GLN A 87 -5.89 -8.84 18.00
C GLN A 87 -4.66 -9.30 18.79
N GLN A 88 -3.59 -8.53 18.73
CA GLN A 88 -2.41 -8.76 19.55
C GLN A 88 -2.71 -8.26 20.96
N THR A 89 -2.62 -9.15 21.96
CA THR A 89 -2.53 -8.71 23.35
C THR A 89 -1.18 -7.99 23.50
N PRO A 90 -1.12 -6.76 24.01
CA PRO A 90 0.15 -6.05 24.09
C PRO A 90 1.11 -6.82 25.01
N SER A 91 2.12 -7.49 24.45
CA SER A 91 3.23 -7.97 25.25
C SER A 91 4.06 -6.74 25.61
N GLN A 92 4.32 -6.54 26.90
CA GLN A 92 5.23 -5.51 27.40
C GLN A 92 6.68 -5.84 27.03
N THR A 93 7.01 -5.84 25.75
CA THR A 93 8.40 -5.85 25.29
C THR A 93 8.75 -4.41 24.96
N GLN A 94 9.23 -3.71 25.99
CA GLN A 94 9.84 -2.39 25.88
C GLN A 94 11.09 -2.53 25.01
N THR A 95 10.95 -2.36 23.69
CA THR A 95 12.10 -2.26 22.80
C THR A 95 12.75 -0.90 23.03
N HIS A 96 13.79 -0.89 23.85
CA HIS A 96 14.68 0.25 24.00
C HIS A 96 15.51 0.38 22.71
N ILE A 97 14.93 1.03 21.72
CA ILE A 97 15.64 1.44 20.51
C ILE A 97 16.14 2.87 20.78
N GLN A 98 17.44 2.99 21.06
CA GLN A 98 18.11 4.28 21.08
C GLN A 98 18.35 4.71 19.64
N TRP A 99 17.74 5.83 19.26
CA TRP A 99 18.12 6.64 18.09
C TRP A 99 19.33 7.50 18.45
#